data_AF-A0A2M8TBF4-F1
#
_entry.id   AF-A0A2M8TBF4-F1
#
_cell.length_a   1.000
_cell.length_b   1.000
_cell.length_c   1.000
_cell.angle_alpha   90.00
_cell.angle_beta   90.00
_cell.angle_gamma   90.00
#
_symmetry.space_group_name_H-M   'P 1'
#
loop_
_entity.id
_entity.type
_entity.pdbx_description
1 polymer ?
#
loop_
_entity_poly.entity_id
_entity_poly.type
_entity_poly.pdbx_seq_one_letter_code
_entity_poly.pdbx_strand_id
1 'polypeptide(L)' 'MLKIELELLFGDVLDNKEIWYCHDERTNKFYKRTIAKIDDDVTEIIDEVSEEQVENYMYQNKDKLLKIMNIQ' A
#
# COMPACT_ATOMS: atom_id res chain seq x y z
N MET A 1 -5.23 -18.54 15.03
CA MET A 1 -5.44 -17.40 14.14
C MET A 1 -4.06 -16.99 13.63
N LEU A 2 -3.71 -17.35 12.39
CA LEU A 2 -2.41 -17.03 11.81
C LEU A 2 -2.35 -15.51 11.61
N LYS A 3 -1.49 -14.84 12.38
CA LYS A 3 -1.20 -13.42 12.19
C LYS A 3 -0.41 -13.33 10.87
N ILE A 4 -1.01 -12.70 9.86
CA ILE A 4 -0.33 -12.37 8.61
C ILE A 4 0.69 -11.29 8.99
N GLU A 5 1.97 -11.59 8.83
CA GLU A 5 3.05 -10.62 8.96
C GLU A 5 3.21 -9.99 7.58
N LEU A 6 2.62 -8.81 7.40
CA LEU A 6 2.74 -8.04 6.16
C LEU A 6 3.92 -7.08 6.30
N GLU A 7 4.91 -7.20 5.42
CA GLU A 7 5.93 -6.19 5.26
C GLU A 7 5.33 -5.01 4.50
N LEU A 8 5.40 -3.82 5.08
CA LEU A 8 4.99 -2.60 4.39
C LEU A 8 6.08 -2.18 3.41
N LEU A 9 5.75 -2.12 2.12
CA LEU A 9 6.67 -1.65 1.09
C LEU A 9 6.65 -0.12 1.01
N PHE A 10 5.46 0.45 0.81
CA PHE A 10 5.25 1.89 0.77
C PHE A 10 3.78 2.21 1.01
N GLY A 11 3.53 3.45 1.43
CA GLY A 11 2.19 3.98 1.63
C GLY A 11 2.10 5.40 1.11
N ASP A 12 0.89 5.78 0.73
CA ASP A 12 0.57 7.11 0.25
C ASP A 12 -0.79 7.55 0.78
N VAL A 13 -0.96 8.86 0.90
CA VAL A 13 -2.24 9.49 1.24
C VAL A 13 -2.69 10.29 0.03
N LEU A 14 -3.84 9.91 -0.51
CA LEU A 14 -4.47 10.55 -1.65
C LEU A 14 -5.88 10.98 -1.24
N ASP A 15 -6.09 12.29 -1.16
CA ASP A 15 -7.33 12.92 -0.70
C ASP A 15 -7.76 12.45 0.70
N ASN A 16 -8.83 11.65 0.77
CA ASN A 16 -9.39 11.04 1.99
C ASN A 16 -9.06 9.55 2.12
N LYS A 17 -8.07 9.07 1.36
CA LYS A 17 -7.67 7.65 1.29
C LYS A 17 -6.22 7.47 1.70
N GLU A 18 -5.98 6.47 2.53
CA GLU A 18 -4.65 5.93 2.79
C GLU A 18 -4.51 4.62 2.02
N ILE A 19 -3.46 4.53 1.20
CA ILE A 19 -3.18 3.37 0.37
C ILE A 19 -1.83 2.81 0.79
N TRP A 20 -1.79 1.52 1.11
CA TRP A 20 -0.60 0.81 1.58
C TRP A 20 -0.37 -0.39 0.69
N TYR A 21 0.85 -0.55 0.19
CA TYR A 21 1.28 -1.72 -0.55
C TYR A 21 2.14 -2.59 0.34
N CYS A 22 1.76 -3.85 0.48
CA CYS A 22 2.39 -4.79 1.39
C CYS A 22 2.81 -6.07 0.67
N HIS A 23 3.86 -6.72 1.17
CA HIS A 23 4.29 -8.04 0.75
C HIS A 23 4.12 -9.03 1.90
N ASP A 24 3.57 -10.20 1.60
CA ASP A 24 3.56 -11.34 2.50
C ASP A 24 4.66 -12.30 2.09
N GLU A 25 5.79 -12.27 2.80
CA GLU A 25 6.96 -13.12 2.52
C GLU A 25 6.64 -14.62 2.59
N ARG A 26 5.62 -15.03 3.37
CA ARG A 26 5.29 -16.45 3.55
C ARG A 26 4.60 -17.03 2.34
N THR A 27 3.74 -16.22 1.70
CA THR A 27 2.99 -16.63 0.51
C THR A 27 3.56 -16.07 -0.79
N ASN A 28 4.53 -15.17 -0.67
CA ASN A 28 5.09 -14.36 -1.74
C ASN A 28 4.01 -13.59 -2.53
N LYS A 29 3.03 -13.05 -1.81
CA LYS A 29 1.90 -12.31 -2.39
C LYS A 29 1.97 -10.84 -2.05
N PHE A 30 1.42 -10.01 -2.93
CA PHE A 30 1.34 -8.58 -2.73
C PHE A 30 -0.10 -8.16 -2.48
N TYR A 31 -0.27 -7.18 -1.60
CA TYR A 31 -1.57 -6.67 -1.21
C TYR A 31 -1.59 -5.15 -1.30
N LYS A 32 -2.68 -4.61 -1.79
CA LYS A 32 -3.00 -3.18 -1.73
C LYS A 32 -4.13 -2.98 -0.73
N ARG A 33 -3.80 -2.41 0.41
CA ARG A 33 -4.76 -2.00 1.44
C ARG A 33 -5.17 -0.56 1.21
N THR A 34 -6.45 -0.29 1.06
CA THR A 34 -7.02 1.05 0.90
C THR A 34 -7.97 1.32 2.06
N ILE A 35 -7.71 2.39 2.81
CA ILE A 35 -8.56 2.87 3.89
C ILE A 35 -9.13 4.20 3.42
N ALA A 36 -10.46 4.34 3.36
CA ALA A 36 -11.13 5.55 2.90
C ALA A 36 -12.15 6.01 3.95
N LYS A 37 -12.20 7.32 4.24
CA LYS A 37 -13.25 7.91 5.07
C LYS A 37 -14.35 8.51 4.19
N ILE A 38 -15.57 7.96 4.22
CA ILE A 38 -16.73 8.40 3.44
C ILE A 38 -17.87 8.72 4.40
N ASP A 39 -18.33 9.96 4.44
CA ASP A 39 -19.49 10.40 5.23
C ASP A 39 -19.50 9.90 6.69
N ASP A 40 -18.34 10.06 7.36
CA ASP A 40 -18.03 9.61 8.72
C ASP A 40 -17.79 8.11 8.94
N ASP A 41 -17.99 7.27 7.93
CA ASP A 41 -17.63 5.85 7.96
C ASP A 41 -16.20 5.62 7.44
N VAL A 42 -15.49 4.67 8.06
CA VAL A 42 -14.19 4.18 7.60
C VAL A 42 -14.39 2.87 6.86
N THR A 43 -14.08 2.87 5.56
CA THR A 43 -14.08 1.67 4.72
C THR A 43 -12.66 1.19 4.52
N GLU A 44 -12.42 -0.10 4.77
CA GLU A 44 -11.15 -0.76 4.52
C GLU A 44 -11.33 -1.84 3.44
N ILE A 45 -10.46 -1.81 2.43
CA ILE A 45 -10.43 -2.77 1.32
C ILE A 45 -9.01 -3.32 1.23
N ILE A 46 -8.87 -4.64 1.11
CA ILE A 46 -7.59 -5.31 0.88
C ILE A 46 -7.72 -6.12 -0.40
N ASP A 47 -6.98 -5.72 -1.43
CA ASP A 47 -6.92 -6.42 -2.71
C ASP A 47 -5.58 -7.15 -2.83
N GLU A 48 -5.57 -8.41 -3.27
CA GLU A 48 -4.35 -9.03 -3.80
C GLU A 48 -4.00 -8.38 -5.14
N VAL A 49 -2.75 -7.98 -5.31
CA VAL A 49 -2.24 -7.33 -6.52
C VAL A 49 -1.03 -8.09 -7.05
N SER A 50 -0.73 -7.98 -8.34
CA SER A 50 0.48 -8.57 -8.89
C SER A 50 1.72 -7.73 -8.55
N GLU A 51 2.88 -8.37 -8.51
CA GLU A 51 4.19 -7.70 -8.38
C GLU A 51 4.36 -6.59 -9.45
N GLU A 52 4.00 -6.88 -10.70
CA GLU A 52 4.04 -5.92 -11.81
C GLU A 52 3.22 -4.65 -11.51
N GLN A 53 2.06 -4.76 -10.86
CA GLN A 53 1.27 -3.58 -10.48
C GLN A 53 1.97 -2.75 -9.40
N VAL A 54 2.65 -3.40 -8.46
CA VAL A 54 3.45 -2.74 -7.42
C VAL A 54 4.64 -2.02 -8.05
N GLU A 55 5.40 -2.70 -8.91
CA GLU A 55 6.57 -2.14 -9.61
C GLU A 55 6.19 -0.96 -10.50
N ASN A 56 5.12 -1.09 -11.29
CA ASN A 56 4.63 -0.02 -12.15
C ASN A 56 4.25 1.22 -11.34
N TYR A 57 3.57 1.02 -10.20
CA TYR A 57 3.24 2.15 -9.32
C TYR A 57 4.50 2.80 -8.75
N MET A 58 5.46 2.01 -8.27
CA MET A 58 6.73 2.52 -7.75
C MET A 58 7.50 3.31 -8.82
N TYR A 59 7.55 2.80 -10.04
CA TYR A 59 8.23 3.45 -11.16
C TYR A 59 7.56 4.79 -11.52
N GLN A 60 6.23 4.79 -11.65
CA GLN A 60 5.46 5.99 -11.99
C GLN A 60 5.53 7.07 -10.90
N ASN A 61 5.63 6.67 -9.63
CA ASN A 61 5.65 7.56 -8.49
C ASN A 61 7.04 7.72 -7.86
N LYS A 62 8.09 7.27 -8.54
CA LYS A 62 9.46 7.18 -8.02
C LYS A 62 9.93 8.48 -7.36
N ASP A 63 9.75 9.62 -8.03
CA ASP A 63 10.20 10.91 -7.51
C ASP A 63 9.43 11.36 -6.26
N LYS A 64 8.14 11.02 -6.17
CA LYS A 64 7.30 11.29 -5.00
C LYS A 64 7.72 10.40 -3.83
N LEU A 65 7.88 9.10 -4.08
CA LEU A 65 8.28 8.12 -3.06
C LEU A 65 9.69 8.42 -2.53
N LEU A 66 10.64 8.75 -3.41
CA LEU A 66 12.00 9.16 -3.01
C LEU A 66 12.01 10.42 -2.15
N LYS A 67 11.09 11.38 -2.38
CA LYS A 67 10.95 12.54 -1.48
C LYS A 67 10.46 12.12 -0.11
N ILE A 68 9.44 11.26 -0.03
CA ILE A 68 8.92 10.75 1.25
C ILE A 68 10.00 9.99 2.02
N MET A 69 10.82 9.19 1.33
CA MET A 69 11.93 8.43 1.95
C MET A 69 13.12 9.31 2.36
N ASN A 70 13.34 10.45 1.70
CA ASN A 70 14.45 11.38 1.99
C ASN A 70 14.04 12.60 2.84
N ILE A 71 12.79 12.66 3.33
CA ILE A 71 12.42 13.63 4.37
C ILE A 71 12.89 13.07 5.71
N GLN A 72 14.15 13.40 6.03
CA GLN A 72 14.71 13.48 7.39
C GLN A 72 15.09 14.94 7.66
#